data_AF-A0A2U1L3N4-F1
#
_entry.id   AF-A0A2U1L3N4-F1
#
_cell.length_a   1.000
_cell.length_b   1.000
_cell.length_c   1.000
_cell.angle_alpha   90.00
_cell.angle_beta   90.00
_cell.angle_gamma   90.00
#
_symmetry.space_group_name_H-M   'P 1'
#
loop_
_entity.id
_entity.type
_entity.pdbx_description
1 polymer ?
#
loop_
_entity_poly.entity_id
_entity_poly.type
_entity_poly.pdbx_seq_one_letter_code
_entity_poly.pdbx_strand_id
1 'polypeptide(L)'
;METRHAADLKKILETIEADKKEMAQKMQAMQEQIQELLISQNHGEDSASSGSVNRRGAGSWHPNDIKVDIPEYDGKLDPDEFVEWLRTVERVFDYKQTTEDNKVKIVAFKLRKYASTWWSNTCLKRERAGKEKIQNWPKMKAKMKQKFLPTYYVQNSFSQLHSLRQGTGTAEEYSREFEYLLMKCDVPEDDPQTLVRYLGGLEPRVANVVELHSYQTLTELTLLSHKEVSNLNLILLLARSRRMTMRSR
;
A
#
# COMPACT_ATOMS: atom_id res chain seq x y z
N MET A 1 -22.23 -22.81 -50.92
CA MET A 1 -20.99 -22.74 -50.11
C MET A 1 -21.20 -22.06 -48.75
N GLU A 2 -22.25 -21.25 -48.57
CA GLU A 2 -22.48 -20.46 -47.33
C GLU A 2 -22.91 -21.27 -46.10
N THR A 3 -23.52 -22.45 -46.28
CA THR A 3 -24.05 -23.28 -45.19
C THR A 3 -22.96 -23.98 -44.35
N ARG A 4 -21.79 -24.27 -44.94
CA ARG A 4 -20.65 -24.86 -44.23
C ARG A 4 -20.01 -23.86 -43.27
N HIS A 5 -19.85 -22.61 -43.69
CA HIS A 5 -19.23 -21.56 -42.90
C HIS A 5 -20.05 -21.18 -41.65
N ALA A 6 -21.38 -21.15 -41.78
CA ALA A 6 -22.28 -20.92 -40.65
C ALA A 6 -22.22 -22.04 -39.60
N ALA A 7 -22.08 -23.30 -40.04
CA ALA A 7 -21.93 -24.44 -39.14
C ALA A 7 -20.59 -24.41 -38.39
N ASP A 8 -19.51 -24.01 -39.07
CA ASP A 8 -18.18 -23.87 -38.47
C ASP A 8 -18.16 -22.76 -37.40
N LEU A 9 -18.80 -21.61 -37.67
CA LEU A 9 -18.93 -20.51 -36.70
C LEU A 9 -19.73 -20.91 -35.46
N LYS A 10 -20.83 -21.65 -35.64
CA LYS A 10 -21.64 -22.15 -34.52
C LYS A 10 -20.84 -23.09 -33.63
N LYS A 11 -20.03 -23.97 -34.23
CA LYS A 11 -19.16 -24.90 -33.50
C LYS A 11 -18.07 -24.18 -32.71
N ILE A 12 -17.50 -23.10 -33.25
CA ILE A 12 -16.53 -22.25 -32.55
C ILE A 12 -17.18 -21.55 -31.35
N LEU A 13 -18.38 -20.98 -31.52
CA LEU A 13 -19.14 -20.34 -30.43
C LEU A 13 -19.45 -21.33 -29.30
N GLU A 14 -19.94 -22.52 -29.63
CA GLU A 14 -20.22 -23.58 -28.65
C GLU A 14 -18.94 -24.00 -27.88
N THR A 15 -17.79 -24.03 -28.55
CA THR A 15 -16.50 -24.33 -27.91
C THR A 15 -16.08 -23.20 -26.96
N ILE A 16 -16.23 -21.94 -27.36
CA ILE A 16 -15.91 -20.77 -26.51
C ILE A 16 -16.83 -20.72 -25.28
N GLU A 17 -18.11 -21.04 -25.45
CA GLU A 17 -19.07 -21.10 -24.34
C GLU A 17 -18.76 -22.24 -23.37
N ALA A 18 -18.35 -23.40 -23.87
CA ALA A 18 -17.89 -24.51 -23.06
C ALA A 18 -16.64 -24.15 -22.25
N ASP A 19 -15.62 -23.57 -22.89
CA ASP A 19 -14.40 -23.11 -22.23
C ASP A 19 -14.69 -22.05 -21.16
N LYS A 20 -15.61 -21.11 -21.45
CA LYS A 20 -16.05 -20.08 -20.50
C LYS A 20 -16.74 -20.70 -19.28
N LYS A 21 -17.59 -21.71 -19.50
CA LYS A 21 -18.29 -22.42 -18.42
C LYS A 21 -17.33 -23.24 -17.57
N GLU A 22 -16.37 -23.92 -18.19
CA GLU A 22 -15.32 -24.66 -17.49
C GLU A 22 -14.43 -23.72 -16.66
N MET A 23 -14.07 -22.56 -17.21
CA MET A 23 -13.30 -21.53 -16.49
C MET A 23 -14.09 -20.98 -15.29
N ALA A 24 -15.40 -20.74 -15.45
CA ALA A 24 -16.26 -20.30 -14.36
C ALA A 24 -16.37 -21.35 -13.23
N GLN A 25 -16.50 -22.62 -13.59
CA GLN A 25 -16.53 -23.73 -12.62
C GLN A 25 -15.20 -23.90 -11.89
N LYS A 26 -14.07 -23.83 -12.62
CA LYS A 26 -12.73 -23.83 -12.00
C LYS A 26 -12.52 -22.62 -11.08
N MET A 27 -13.05 -21.46 -11.46
CA MET A 27 -13.01 -20.25 -10.63
C MET A 27 -13.84 -20.41 -9.36
N GLN A 28 -15.01 -21.03 -9.44
CA GLN A 28 -15.86 -21.30 -8.29
C GLN A 28 -15.25 -22.37 -7.36
N ALA A 29 -14.74 -23.47 -7.89
CA ALA A 29 -14.05 -24.49 -7.09
C ALA A 29 -12.78 -23.93 -6.41
N MET A 30 -12.06 -23.03 -7.09
CA MET A 30 -10.92 -22.33 -6.49
C MET A 30 -11.36 -21.35 -5.39
N GLN A 31 -12.52 -20.71 -5.54
CA GLN A 31 -13.11 -19.84 -4.52
C GLN A 31 -13.47 -20.65 -3.27
N GLU A 32 -14.04 -21.84 -3.44
CA GLU A 32 -14.38 -22.75 -2.34
C GLU A 32 -13.12 -23.27 -1.63
N GLN A 33 -12.08 -23.67 -2.36
CA GLN A 33 -10.79 -24.07 -1.76
C GLN A 33 -10.15 -22.94 -0.94
N ILE A 34 -10.18 -21.70 -1.44
CA ILE A 34 -9.62 -20.56 -0.71
C ILE A 34 -10.48 -20.23 0.52
N GLN A 35 -11.80 -20.33 0.41
CA GLN A 35 -12.70 -20.14 1.54
C GLN A 35 -12.49 -21.21 2.61
N GLU A 36 -12.26 -22.46 2.22
CA GLU A 36 -11.94 -23.56 3.12
C GLU A 36 -10.56 -23.40 3.77
N LEU A 37 -9.55 -22.94 3.01
CA LEU A 37 -8.24 -22.58 3.56
C LEU A 37 -8.30 -21.42 4.56
N LEU A 38 -9.15 -20.42 4.30
CA LEU A 38 -9.41 -19.32 5.23
C LEU A 38 -10.12 -19.77 6.51
N ILE A 39 -10.90 -20.85 6.44
CA ILE A 39 -11.62 -21.43 7.59
C ILE A 39 -10.70 -22.39 8.37
N SER A 40 -9.83 -23.14 7.68
CA SER A 40 -9.01 -24.20 8.30
C SER A 40 -7.77 -23.69 9.04
N GLN A 41 -7.30 -22.46 8.80
CA GLN A 41 -6.16 -21.88 9.53
C GLN A 41 -6.54 -21.35 10.94
N ASN A 42 -7.80 -21.49 11.36
CA ASN A 42 -8.26 -21.05 12.68
C ASN A 42 -8.09 -22.12 13.80
N HIS A 43 -7.50 -23.28 13.50
CA HIS A 43 -7.36 -24.39 14.46
C HIS A 43 -5.95 -25.02 14.46
N GLY A 44 -5.15 -24.61 15.44
CA GLY A 44 -3.87 -25.20 15.85
C GLY A 44 -3.11 -24.10 16.60
N GLU A 45 -2.85 -24.17 17.90
CA GLU A 45 -2.24 -25.27 18.65
C GLU A 45 -2.78 -25.28 20.09
N ASP A 46 -2.98 -26.46 20.69
CA ASP A 46 -2.72 -26.65 22.12
C ASP A 46 -2.60 -28.15 22.42
N SER A 47 -1.39 -28.57 22.80
CA SER A 47 -1.14 -29.88 23.38
C SER A 47 -1.09 -29.78 24.91
N ALA A 48 -1.73 -30.77 25.54
CA ALA A 48 -1.66 -31.22 26.93
C ALA A 48 -2.51 -30.48 27.99
N SER A 49 -3.67 -31.07 28.34
CA SER A 49 -3.82 -31.84 29.59
C SER A 49 -5.24 -32.44 29.75
N SER A 50 -5.26 -33.70 30.17
CA SER A 50 -6.32 -34.58 30.68
C SER A 50 -7.74 -34.05 30.95
N GLY A 51 -8.76 -34.78 30.49
CA GLY A 51 -10.06 -34.88 31.19
C GLY A 51 -11.34 -34.89 30.34
N SER A 52 -11.78 -36.08 29.92
CA SER A 52 -13.18 -36.56 29.78
C SER A 52 -14.33 -35.64 29.28
N VAL A 53 -14.81 -35.96 28.06
CA VAL A 53 -16.23 -36.16 27.65
C VAL A 53 -17.18 -34.93 27.55
N ASN A 54 -17.30 -34.46 26.29
CA ASN A 54 -18.53 -34.35 25.47
C ASN A 54 -19.55 -33.20 25.75
N ARG A 55 -19.56 -32.19 24.86
CA ARG A 55 -20.63 -31.86 23.88
C ARG A 55 -20.67 -30.37 23.51
N ARG A 56 -20.57 -30.10 22.20
CA ARG A 56 -21.13 -28.94 21.46
C ARG A 56 -20.74 -27.55 21.97
N GLY A 57 -19.54 -27.11 21.63
CA GLY A 57 -19.18 -25.70 21.62
C GLY A 57 -19.35 -25.13 20.22
N ALA A 58 -20.40 -24.33 20.01
CA ALA A 58 -20.35 -23.30 18.99
C ALA A 58 -19.10 -22.46 19.28
N GLY A 59 -18.22 -22.31 18.28
CA GLY A 59 -16.98 -21.57 18.41
C GLY A 59 -17.24 -20.23 19.10
N SER A 60 -16.69 -20.10 20.30
CA SER A 60 -16.65 -18.83 21.01
C SER A 60 -15.70 -17.95 20.21
N TRP A 61 -16.27 -17.18 19.28
CA TRP A 61 -15.56 -16.05 18.69
C TRP A 61 -15.17 -15.15 19.85
N HIS A 62 -13.87 -15.03 20.13
CA HIS A 62 -13.39 -14.01 21.04
C HIS A 62 -13.80 -12.66 20.43
N PRO A 63 -14.54 -11.80 21.14
CA PRO A 63 -15.01 -10.52 20.61
C PRO A 63 -13.90 -9.55 20.13
N ASN A 64 -12.63 -9.92 20.32
CA ASN A 64 -11.44 -9.15 19.97
C ASN A 64 -10.66 -9.69 18.76
N ASP A 65 -11.14 -10.73 18.05
CA ASP A 65 -10.49 -11.15 16.81
C ASP A 65 -10.74 -10.10 15.71
N ILE A 66 -9.71 -9.30 15.44
CA ILE A 66 -9.74 -8.34 14.34
C ILE A 66 -9.87 -9.13 13.05
N LYS A 67 -11.06 -9.07 12.42
CA LYS A 67 -11.30 -9.66 11.11
C LYS A 67 -10.55 -8.88 10.04
N VAL A 68 -9.27 -9.21 9.86
CA VAL A 68 -8.43 -8.64 8.81
C VAL A 68 -8.75 -9.36 7.50
N ASP A 69 -9.12 -8.61 6.46
CA ASP A 69 -9.35 -9.15 5.11
C ASP A 69 -8.39 -8.52 4.10
N ILE A 70 -8.10 -9.24 3.03
CA ILE A 70 -7.27 -8.73 1.95
C ILE A 70 -8.11 -7.73 1.13
N PRO A 71 -7.64 -6.48 0.96
CA PRO A 71 -8.37 -5.47 0.22
C PRO A 71 -8.46 -5.81 -1.26
N GLU A 72 -9.55 -5.39 -1.89
CA GLU A 72 -9.71 -5.50 -3.35
C GLU A 72 -8.89 -4.43 -4.07
N TYR A 73 -8.47 -4.72 -5.31
CA TYR A 73 -7.82 -3.74 -6.18
C TYR A 73 -8.43 -3.75 -7.56
N ASP A 74 -8.93 -2.60 -8.00
CA ASP A 74 -9.64 -2.44 -9.26
C ASP A 74 -8.76 -1.97 -10.43
N GLY A 75 -7.51 -1.58 -10.16
CA GLY A 75 -6.54 -1.18 -11.17
C GLY A 75 -6.53 0.31 -11.50
N LYS A 76 -6.84 1.17 -10.53
CA LYS A 76 -6.76 2.63 -10.69
C LYS A 76 -5.37 3.12 -11.11
N LEU A 77 -5.36 4.30 -11.72
CA LEU A 77 -4.17 4.96 -12.27
C LEU A 77 -3.32 5.67 -11.21
N ASP A 78 -3.77 5.75 -9.95
CA ASP A 78 -2.99 6.33 -8.86
C ASP A 78 -1.91 5.34 -8.38
N PRO A 79 -0.62 5.66 -8.57
CA PRO A 79 0.47 4.82 -8.13
C PRO A 79 0.55 4.68 -6.60
N ASP A 80 0.18 5.71 -5.84
CA ASP A 80 0.24 5.70 -4.37
C ASP A 80 -0.81 4.75 -3.79
N GLU A 81 -2.01 4.73 -4.36
CA GLU A 81 -3.05 3.77 -4.00
C GLU A 81 -2.62 2.33 -4.28
N PHE A 82 -1.94 2.08 -5.41
CA PHE A 82 -1.39 0.75 -5.70
C PHE A 82 -0.31 0.32 -4.69
N VAL A 83 0.61 1.22 -4.36
CA VAL A 83 1.68 0.93 -3.40
C VAL A 83 1.10 0.65 -2.01
N GLU A 84 0.12 1.45 -1.58
CA GLU A 84 -0.54 1.26 -0.28
C GLU A 84 -1.36 -0.02 -0.23
N TRP A 85 -2.10 -0.33 -1.29
CA TRP A 85 -2.80 -1.61 -1.42
C TRP A 85 -1.81 -2.78 -1.31
N LEU A 86 -0.69 -2.72 -2.02
CA LEU A 86 0.32 -3.78 -2.01
C LEU A 86 0.94 -3.96 -0.62
N ARG A 87 1.27 -2.87 0.09
CA ARG A 87 1.75 -2.93 1.48
C ARG A 87 0.73 -3.56 2.41
N THR A 88 -0.54 -3.19 2.25
CA THR A 88 -1.64 -3.77 3.04
C THR A 88 -1.74 -5.27 2.81
N VAL A 89 -1.74 -5.72 1.55
CA VAL A 89 -1.76 -7.15 1.19
C VAL A 89 -0.62 -7.91 1.86
N GLU A 90 0.61 -7.37 1.83
CA GLU A 90 1.76 -8.02 2.47
C GLU A 90 1.59 -8.12 3.99
N ARG A 91 1.15 -7.05 4.65
CA ARG A 91 0.84 -7.09 6.09
C ARG A 91 -0.23 -8.11 6.44
N VAL A 92 -1.27 -8.27 5.61
CA VAL A 92 -2.30 -9.29 5.84
C VAL A 92 -1.75 -10.70 5.65
N PHE A 93 -0.88 -10.92 4.65
CA PHE A 93 -0.22 -12.22 4.47
C PHE A 93 0.67 -12.60 5.64
N ASP A 94 1.41 -11.63 6.19
CA ASP A 94 2.28 -11.85 7.34
C ASP A 94 1.45 -12.14 8.60
N TYR A 95 0.40 -11.34 8.84
CA TYR A 95 -0.51 -11.54 9.97
C TYR A 95 -1.23 -12.90 9.91
N LYS A 96 -1.72 -13.30 8.74
CA LYS A 96 -2.42 -14.58 8.55
C LYS A 96 -1.51 -15.78 8.33
N GLN A 97 -0.18 -15.59 8.28
CA GLN A 97 0.77 -16.64 7.93
C GLN A 97 0.36 -17.39 6.64
N THR A 98 -0.01 -16.62 5.61
CA THR A 98 -0.50 -17.20 4.35
C THR A 98 0.62 -17.94 3.63
N THR A 99 0.38 -19.19 3.26
CA THR A 99 1.36 -20.02 2.54
C THR A 99 1.65 -19.46 1.14
N GLU A 100 2.90 -19.59 0.69
CA GLU A 100 3.35 -19.07 -0.63
C GLU A 100 2.48 -19.56 -1.79
N ASP A 101 2.05 -20.83 -1.76
CA ASP A 101 1.21 -21.46 -2.79
C ASP A 101 -0.19 -20.84 -2.90
N ASN A 102 -0.66 -20.16 -1.85
CA ASN A 102 -1.99 -19.57 -1.79
C ASN A 102 -1.98 -18.06 -2.05
N LYS A 103 -0.87 -17.36 -1.79
CA LYS A 103 -0.77 -15.89 -1.97
C LYS A 103 -1.24 -15.44 -3.36
N VAL A 104 -0.74 -16.07 -4.43
CA VAL A 104 -1.11 -15.72 -5.81
C VAL A 104 -2.59 -15.97 -6.08
N LYS A 105 -3.14 -17.10 -5.62
CA LYS A 105 -4.56 -17.44 -5.84
C LYS A 105 -5.47 -16.44 -5.14
N ILE A 106 -5.14 -16.10 -3.90
CA ILE A 106 -5.91 -15.15 -3.10
C ILE A 106 -5.86 -13.75 -3.72
N VAL A 107 -4.69 -13.24 -4.09
CA VAL A 107 -4.59 -11.93 -4.75
C VAL A 107 -5.34 -11.93 -6.07
N ALA A 108 -5.18 -12.95 -6.91
CA ALA A 108 -5.90 -13.06 -8.17
C ALA A 108 -7.42 -12.97 -7.97
N PHE A 109 -7.94 -13.57 -6.90
CA PHE A 109 -9.35 -13.49 -6.53
C PHE A 109 -9.77 -12.12 -6.00
N LYS A 110 -8.86 -11.32 -5.45
CA LYS A 110 -9.12 -9.96 -4.93
C LYS A 110 -8.94 -8.87 -5.99
N LEU A 111 -8.44 -9.20 -7.18
CA LEU A 111 -8.42 -8.27 -8.30
C LEU A 111 -9.83 -8.07 -8.87
N ARG A 112 -10.15 -6.83 -9.21
CA ARG A 112 -11.42 -6.39 -9.78
C ARG A 112 -11.20 -5.60 -11.05
N LYS A 113 -12.27 -5.40 -11.82
CA LYS A 113 -12.32 -4.53 -13.01
C LYS A 113 -11.06 -4.63 -13.88
N TYR A 114 -10.35 -3.53 -14.07
CA TYR A 114 -9.19 -3.44 -14.96
C TYR A 114 -8.04 -4.35 -14.50
N ALA A 115 -7.77 -4.42 -13.20
CA ALA A 115 -6.73 -5.29 -12.67
C ALA A 115 -7.03 -6.78 -12.91
N SER A 116 -8.29 -7.19 -12.73
CA SER A 116 -8.72 -8.57 -13.02
C SER A 116 -8.57 -8.91 -14.50
N THR A 117 -9.03 -8.03 -15.40
CA THR A 117 -8.88 -8.23 -16.86
C THR A 117 -7.41 -8.31 -17.27
N TRP A 118 -6.56 -7.45 -16.72
CA TRP A 118 -5.11 -7.48 -16.98
C TRP A 118 -4.47 -8.79 -16.53
N TRP A 119 -4.82 -9.29 -15.33
CA TRP A 119 -4.26 -10.52 -14.80
C TRP A 119 -4.64 -11.73 -15.67
N SER A 120 -5.93 -11.87 -16.00
CA SER A 120 -6.42 -12.94 -16.89
C SER A 120 -5.72 -12.92 -18.25
N ASN A 121 -5.60 -11.74 -18.87
CA ASN A 121 -4.88 -11.59 -20.14
C ASN A 121 -3.39 -11.95 -20.01
N THR A 122 -2.76 -11.61 -18.88
CA THR A 122 -1.36 -11.96 -18.60
C THR A 122 -1.18 -13.48 -18.50
N CYS A 123 -2.09 -14.17 -17.82
CA CYS A 123 -2.09 -15.64 -17.74
C CYS A 123 -2.27 -16.28 -19.12
N LEU A 124 -3.26 -15.84 -19.91
CA LEU A 124 -3.52 -16.36 -21.26
C LEU A 124 -2.33 -16.14 -22.21
N LYS A 125 -1.70 -14.96 -22.18
CA LYS A 125 -0.52 -14.66 -23.01
C LYS A 125 0.67 -15.57 -22.65
N ARG A 126 0.83 -15.93 -21.38
CA ARG A 126 1.89 -16.85 -20.95
C ARG A 126 1.63 -18.27 -21.43
N GLU A 127 0.40 -18.74 -21.29
CA GLU A 127 -0.04 -20.06 -21.75
C GLU A 127 0.17 -20.22 -23.25
N ARG A 128 -0.27 -19.24 -24.06
CA ARG A 128 -0.02 -19.21 -25.52
C ARG A 128 1.46 -19.22 -25.89
N ALA A 129 2.32 -18.69 -25.02
CA ALA A 129 3.76 -18.68 -25.20
C ALA A 129 4.44 -19.95 -24.61
N GLY A 130 3.67 -20.96 -24.19
CA GLY A 130 4.19 -22.19 -23.58
C GLY A 130 4.87 -21.98 -22.23
N LYS A 131 4.64 -20.85 -21.55
CA LYS A 131 5.27 -20.53 -20.28
C LYS A 131 4.42 -21.01 -19.11
N GLU A 132 5.09 -21.50 -18.07
CA GLU A 132 4.44 -21.92 -16.82
C GLU A 132 3.59 -20.80 -16.19
N LYS A 133 2.53 -21.22 -15.49
CA LYS A 133 1.68 -20.33 -14.70
C LYS A 133 2.51 -19.61 -13.64
N ILE A 134 2.13 -18.38 -13.32
CA ILE A 134 2.75 -17.66 -12.20
C ILE A 134 2.15 -18.26 -10.93
N GLN A 135 2.96 -18.97 -10.14
CA GLN A 135 2.54 -19.54 -8.86
C GLN A 135 3.24 -18.91 -7.66
N ASN A 136 4.36 -18.20 -7.88
CA ASN A 136 5.08 -17.54 -6.80
C ASN A 136 4.66 -16.06 -6.64
N TRP A 137 4.49 -15.64 -5.39
CA TRP A 137 4.08 -14.29 -5.04
C TRP A 137 5.08 -13.22 -5.50
N PRO A 138 6.41 -13.37 -5.34
CA PRO A 138 7.38 -12.36 -5.78
C PRO A 138 7.28 -12.02 -7.28
N LYS A 139 7.03 -13.01 -8.16
CA LYS A 139 6.86 -12.78 -9.60
C LYS A 139 5.54 -12.12 -9.93
N MET A 140 4.46 -12.45 -9.22
CA MET A 140 3.18 -11.72 -9.37
C MET A 140 3.36 -10.26 -8.94
N LYS A 141 3.95 -10.00 -7.77
CA LYS A 141 4.28 -8.66 -7.26
C LYS A 141 5.11 -7.87 -8.27
N ALA A 142 6.17 -8.46 -8.83
CA ALA A 142 7.00 -7.82 -9.85
C ALA A 142 6.21 -7.44 -11.11
N LYS A 143 5.31 -8.32 -11.58
CA LYS A 143 4.44 -8.05 -12.73
C LYS A 143 3.42 -6.95 -12.45
N MET A 144 2.86 -6.93 -11.23
CA MET A 144 1.94 -5.88 -10.82
C MET A 144 2.64 -4.53 -10.72
N LYS A 145 3.83 -4.46 -10.10
CA LYS A 145 4.66 -3.25 -10.09
C LYS A 145 4.96 -2.77 -11.51
N GLN A 146 5.36 -3.66 -12.41
CA GLN A 146 5.61 -3.31 -13.81
C GLN A 146 4.36 -2.74 -14.52
N LYS A 147 3.15 -3.15 -14.12
CA LYS A 147 1.90 -2.74 -14.77
C LYS A 147 1.30 -1.45 -14.19
N PHE A 148 1.29 -1.34 -12.87
CA PHE A 148 0.53 -0.32 -12.14
C PHE A 148 1.41 0.77 -11.52
N LEU A 149 2.73 0.58 -11.51
CA LEU A 149 3.67 1.60 -11.07
C LEU A 149 4.35 2.25 -12.29
N PRO A 150 4.13 3.55 -12.55
CA PRO A 150 4.84 4.24 -13.62
C PRO A 150 6.36 4.19 -13.40
N THR A 151 7.12 4.08 -14.48
CA THR A 151 8.60 4.01 -14.42
C THR A 151 9.22 5.26 -13.78
N TYR A 152 8.56 6.41 -13.89
CA TYR A 152 8.98 7.68 -13.30
C TYR A 152 8.47 7.89 -11.86
N TYR A 153 7.75 6.94 -11.25
CA TYR A 153 7.16 7.12 -9.92
C TYR A 153 8.20 7.48 -8.85
N VAL A 154 9.31 6.74 -8.83
CA VAL A 154 10.43 7.00 -7.92
C VAL A 154 11.07 8.35 -8.24
N GLN A 155 11.35 8.63 -9.53
CA GLN A 155 11.93 9.91 -9.97
C GLN A 155 11.06 11.12 -9.60
N ASN A 156 9.73 10.98 -9.68
CA ASN A 156 8.79 12.01 -9.27
C ASN A 156 8.85 12.22 -7.75
N SER A 157 8.87 11.14 -6.97
CA SER A 157 9.03 11.22 -5.50
C SER A 157 10.33 11.94 -5.11
N PHE A 158 11.44 11.63 -5.79
CA PHE A 158 12.71 12.35 -5.65
C PHE A 158 12.60 13.84 -6.00
N SER A 159 11.92 14.15 -7.11
CA SER A 159 11.72 15.52 -7.56
C SER A 159 10.87 16.31 -6.56
N GLN A 160 9.84 15.68 -5.98
CA GLN A 160 9.03 16.25 -4.89
C GLN A 160 9.88 16.50 -3.65
N LEU A 161 10.69 15.52 -3.22
CA LEU A 161 11.59 15.69 -2.07
C LEU A 161 12.58 16.85 -2.28
N HIS A 162 13.17 16.94 -3.47
CA HIS A 162 14.15 17.98 -3.80
C HIS A 162 13.54 19.39 -3.87
N SER A 163 12.32 19.49 -4.41
CA SER A 163 11.59 20.75 -4.56
C SER A 163 10.67 21.09 -3.38
N LEU A 164 10.63 20.24 -2.34
CA LEU A 164 9.79 20.47 -1.17
C LEU A 164 10.18 21.77 -0.48
N ARG A 165 9.17 22.60 -0.20
CA ARG A 165 9.30 23.85 0.55
C ARG A 165 8.18 23.92 1.58
N GLN A 166 8.46 24.48 2.76
CA GLN A 166 7.47 24.72 3.79
C GLN A 166 6.37 25.67 3.29
N GLY A 167 6.75 26.72 2.55
CA GLY A 167 5.81 27.73 2.05
C GLY A 167 5.03 28.38 3.18
N THR A 168 3.71 28.51 3.01
CA THR A 168 2.82 29.08 4.04
C THR A 168 2.38 28.09 5.11
N GLY A 169 2.79 26.81 5.00
CA GLY A 169 2.45 25.76 5.95
C GLY A 169 3.24 25.85 7.25
N THR A 170 2.86 25.02 8.22
CA THR A 170 3.60 24.90 9.48
C THR A 170 4.89 24.11 9.30
N ALA A 171 5.87 24.34 10.18
CA ALA A 171 7.10 23.56 10.19
C ALA A 171 6.82 22.06 10.46
N GLU A 172 5.77 21.75 11.22
CA GLU A 172 5.33 20.37 11.51
C GLU A 172 4.80 19.67 10.25
N GLU A 173 3.91 20.32 9.49
CA GLU A 173 3.40 19.77 8.22
C GLU A 173 4.54 19.55 7.21
N TYR A 174 5.46 20.50 7.11
CA TYR A 174 6.67 20.37 6.30
C TYR A 174 7.53 19.18 6.74
N SER A 175 7.76 19.02 8.05
CA SER A 175 8.55 17.91 8.59
C SER A 175 7.96 16.56 8.22
N ARG A 176 6.65 16.42 8.42
CA ARG A 176 5.93 15.18 8.12
C ARG A 176 6.01 14.82 6.65
N GLU A 177 5.85 15.80 5.77
CA GLU A 177 5.93 15.58 4.32
C GLU A 177 7.36 15.24 3.88
N PHE A 178 8.36 15.92 4.44
CA PHE A 178 9.77 15.65 4.16
C PHE A 178 10.17 14.23 4.56
N GLU A 179 9.83 13.82 5.78
CA GLU A 179 10.08 12.47 6.29
C GLU A 179 9.32 11.41 5.47
N TYR A 180 8.06 11.67 5.13
CA TYR A 180 7.27 10.80 4.28
C TYR A 180 7.92 10.60 2.90
N LEU A 181 8.38 11.67 2.26
CA LEU A 181 9.05 11.60 0.96
C LEU A 181 10.42 10.90 1.04
N LEU A 182 11.17 11.08 2.12
CA LEU A 182 12.40 10.31 2.40
C LEU A 182 12.11 8.80 2.44
N MET A 183 11.13 8.39 3.26
CA MET A 183 10.72 6.99 3.38
C MET A 183 10.18 6.42 2.05
N LYS A 184 9.48 7.25 1.28
CA LYS A 184 8.92 6.87 -0.03
C LYS A 184 10.00 6.66 -1.09
N CYS A 185 11.06 7.45 -1.06
CA CYS A 185 12.17 7.32 -2.01
C CYS A 185 13.13 6.16 -1.64
N ASP A 186 13.17 5.76 -0.36
CA ASP A 186 14.02 4.67 0.17
C ASP A 186 15.49 4.81 -0.25
N VAL A 187 16.03 6.01 -0.05
CA VAL A 187 17.35 6.43 -0.54
C VAL A 187 18.31 6.46 0.63
N PRO A 188 19.47 5.80 0.53
CA PRO A 188 20.53 6.02 1.47
C PRO A 188 21.13 7.42 1.20
N GLU A 189 20.78 8.41 2.03
CA GLU A 189 21.42 9.72 2.04
C GLU A 189 22.24 9.88 3.32
N ASP A 190 23.43 10.46 3.19
CA ASP A 190 24.24 10.82 4.35
C ASP A 190 23.53 11.92 5.15
N ASP A 191 23.63 11.87 6.48
CA ASP A 191 22.98 12.82 7.38
C ASP A 191 23.20 14.30 6.97
N PRO A 192 24.42 14.77 6.62
CA PRO A 192 24.62 16.17 6.23
C PRO A 192 23.82 16.61 5.01
N GLN A 193 23.63 15.73 4.02
CA GLN A 193 22.88 16.07 2.80
C GLN A 193 21.39 16.21 3.12
N THR A 194 20.88 15.29 3.95
CA THR A 194 19.50 15.31 4.45
C THR A 194 19.24 16.59 5.24
N LEU A 195 20.15 16.97 6.13
CA LEU A 195 20.04 18.19 6.95
C LEU A 195 20.03 19.46 6.11
N VAL A 196 20.97 19.59 5.16
CA VAL A 196 21.05 20.75 4.27
C VAL A 196 19.77 20.89 3.44
N ARG A 197 19.25 19.77 2.91
CA ARG A 197 18.01 19.78 2.14
C ARG A 197 16.80 20.18 2.98
N TYR A 198 16.70 19.66 4.20
CA TYR A 198 15.64 20.02 5.15
C TYR A 198 15.70 21.51 5.49
N LEU A 199 16.88 22.01 5.90
CA LEU A 199 17.07 23.41 6.25
C LEU A 199 16.74 24.34 5.07
N GLY A 200 17.19 24.00 3.86
CA GLY A 200 16.93 24.78 2.64
C GLY A 200 15.47 24.76 2.19
N GLY A 201 14.66 23.82 2.69
CA GLY A 201 13.23 23.77 2.42
C GLY A 201 12.37 24.50 3.45
N LEU A 202 12.89 24.80 4.63
CA LEU A 202 12.19 25.58 5.65
C LEU A 202 11.91 27.02 5.18
N GLU A 203 10.87 27.60 5.77
CA GLU A 203 10.60 29.03 5.60
C GLU A 203 11.80 29.84 6.13
N PRO A 204 12.34 30.83 5.39
CA PRO A 204 13.59 31.51 5.76
C PRO A 204 13.61 32.08 7.18
N ARG A 205 12.47 32.53 7.69
CA ARG A 205 12.36 33.06 9.06
C ARG A 205 12.60 31.99 10.12
N VAL A 206 12.20 30.74 9.86
CA VAL A 206 12.44 29.59 10.73
C VAL A 206 13.87 29.09 10.52
N ALA A 207 14.27 28.90 9.25
CA ALA A 207 15.60 28.42 8.89
C ALA A 207 16.72 29.24 9.55
N ASN A 208 16.65 30.57 9.45
CA ASN A 208 17.66 31.48 10.02
C ASN A 208 17.80 31.36 11.54
N VAL A 209 16.73 31.02 12.27
CA VAL A 209 16.78 30.87 13.73
C VAL A 209 17.34 29.49 14.09
N VAL A 210 16.90 28.47 13.38
CA VAL A 210 17.33 27.08 13.60
C VAL A 210 18.82 26.90 13.26
N GLU A 211 19.31 27.57 12.22
CA GLU A 211 20.72 27.53 11.79
C GLU A 211 21.71 28.06 12.86
N LEU A 212 21.24 28.88 13.81
CA LEU A 212 22.07 29.38 14.92
C LEU A 212 22.32 28.32 16.00
N HIS A 213 21.64 27.19 15.95
CA HIS A 213 21.75 26.11 16.92
C HIS A 213 22.65 24.99 16.37
N SER A 214 23.28 24.24 17.28
CA SER A 214 24.01 23.02 16.93
C SER A 214 23.02 21.85 16.80
N TYR A 215 23.07 21.14 15.67
CA TYR A 215 22.35 19.90 15.42
C TYR A 215 23.22 18.96 14.57
N GLN A 216 23.06 17.65 14.75
CA GLN A 216 23.78 16.62 14.00
C GLN A 216 22.83 15.61 13.35
N THR A 217 21.55 15.60 13.74
CA THR A 217 20.57 14.63 13.26
C THR A 217 19.30 15.33 12.78
N LEU A 218 18.58 14.67 11.87
CA LEU A 218 17.31 15.20 11.36
C LEU A 218 16.32 15.41 12.51
N THR A 219 16.28 14.50 13.48
CA THR A 219 15.42 14.58 14.66
C THR A 219 15.68 15.84 15.50
N GLU A 220 16.94 16.21 15.72
CA GLU A 220 17.27 17.46 16.44
C GLU A 220 16.81 18.68 15.64
N LEU A 221 17.04 18.64 14.33
CA LEU A 221 16.69 19.74 13.43
C LEU A 221 15.16 19.94 13.34
N THR A 222 14.38 18.85 13.26
CA THR A 222 12.91 18.93 13.28
C THR A 222 12.41 19.49 14.60
N LEU A 223 12.93 19.01 15.75
CA LEU A 223 12.56 19.52 17.07
C LEU A 223 12.83 21.03 17.23
N LEU A 224 13.99 21.51 16.76
CA LEU A 224 14.31 22.94 16.77
C LEU A 224 13.35 23.73 15.89
N SER A 225 13.06 23.25 14.69
CA SER A 225 12.13 23.91 13.77
C SER A 225 10.71 24.03 14.33
N HIS A 226 10.26 23.08 15.15
CA HIS A 226 8.95 23.15 15.82
C HIS A 226 8.96 24.13 16.99
N LYS A 227 9.97 24.06 17.86
CA LYS A 227 10.08 24.90 19.07
C LYS A 227 10.17 26.38 18.74
N GLU A 228 10.96 26.75 17.74
CA GLU A 228 11.19 28.16 17.43
C GLU A 228 9.98 28.83 16.79
N VAL A 229 9.11 28.06 16.11
CA VAL A 229 7.81 28.56 15.65
C VAL A 229 6.90 28.90 16.84
N SER A 230 6.88 28.08 17.89
CA SER A 230 6.12 28.38 19.11
C SER A 230 6.63 29.64 19.82
N ASN A 231 7.96 29.81 19.90
CA ASN A 231 8.59 30.99 20.51
C ASN A 231 8.28 32.28 19.72
N LEU A 232 8.41 32.25 18.39
CA LEU A 232 8.09 33.40 17.52
C LEU A 232 6.62 33.79 17.63
N ASN A 233 5.70 32.82 17.65
CA ASN A 233 4.28 33.06 17.81
C ASN A 233 3.93 33.68 19.16
N LEU A 234 4.57 33.22 20.24
CA LEU A 234 4.40 33.80 21.57
C LEU A 234 4.87 35.26 21.62
N ILE A 235 6.04 35.56 21.05
CA ILE A 235 6.59 36.92 20.99
C ILE A 235 5.65 37.85 20.20
N LEU A 236 5.13 37.39 19.05
CA LEU A 236 4.20 38.18 18.23
C LEU A 236 2.85 38.42 18.93
N LEU A 237 2.32 37.43 19.66
CA LEU A 237 1.11 37.56 20.45
C LEU A 237 1.29 38.58 21.59
N LEU A 238 2.41 38.51 22.32
CA LEU A 238 2.75 39.47 23.36
C LEU A 238 2.91 40.89 22.79
N ALA A 239 3.54 41.04 21.64
CA ALA A 239 3.68 42.32 20.95
C ALA A 239 2.33 42.91 20.48
N ARG A 240 1.41 42.06 19.98
CA ARG A 240 0.03 42.47 19.60
C ARG A 240 -0.80 42.90 20.81
N SER A 241 -0.70 42.16 21.92
CA SER A 241 -1.39 42.50 23.18
C SER A 241 -0.95 43.85 23.75
N ARG A 242 0.36 44.12 23.75
CA ARG A 242 0.91 45.45 24.13
C ARG A 242 0.45 46.59 23.22
N ARG A 243 0.27 46.31 21.92
CA ARG A 243 -0.15 47.34 20.95
C ARG A 243 -1.64 47.69 21.08
N MET A 244 -2.49 46.73 21.47
CA MET A 244 -3.91 46.99 21.74
C MET A 244 -4.13 47.77 23.05
N THR A 245 -3.39 47.44 24.12
CA THR A 245 -3.49 48.17 25.39
C THR A 245 -3.00 49.63 25.32
N MET A 246 -2.05 49.91 24.42
CA MET A 246 -1.58 51.28 24.13
C MET A 246 -2.54 52.11 23.26
N ARG A 247 -3.48 51.47 22.53
CA ARG A 247 -4.42 52.16 21.62
C ARG A 247 -5.78 52.48 22.27
N SER A 248 -6.05 51.92 23.46
CA SER A 248 -7.26 52.14 24.26
C SER A 248 -7.06 53.15 25.40
N ARG A 249 -5.92 53.85 25.43
CA ARG A 249 -5.64 54.98 26.32
C ARG A 249 -5.50 56.25 25.49
#